data_AF-A0A7S0W0S2-F1
#
_entry.id   AF-A0A7S0W0S2-F1
#
_cell.length_a   1.000
_cell.length_b   1.000
_cell.length_c   1.000
_cell.angle_alpha   90.00
_cell.angle_beta   90.00
_cell.angle_gamma   90.00
#
_symmetry.space_group_name_H-M   'P 1'
#
loop_
_entity.id
_entity.type
_entity.pdbx_description
1 polymer ?
#
loop_
_entity_poly.entity_id
_entity_poly.type
_entity_poly.pdbx_seq_one_letter_code
_entity_poly.pdbx_strand_id
1 'polypeptide(L)'
;MLKRRAFSFVSGETKGEIHLGGYDPAAIEGDMFMTPCISTHDYSVVAMSLKYGSTDLIKFKPSVAKGAQYVPAIMDSGTSCLVMPDSDLGGKLTVSPFSTWKSAVGNVDAPETQESFFLNIAGREFEIPYHIWYLSDTNQSCVQKAPPGFPGLLVGDVFFRRYLVLFDLERYPEEVVIGIGLHNPSYSLLRYYGESEVIPKLSADKVQSLNITNAPPGYTKNPAIASDRIPLYNQFQTQYFINVSIGTPRQNFTVIFDTGSTVFGVFSYKDKLPDTIKHELPGYYFSQNLRTLPQAAAGGPVVMLQA
;
A
#
# COMPACT_ATOMS: atom_id res chain seq x y z
N MET A 1 -8.98 -13.44 19.84
CA MET A 1 -9.37 -13.20 18.44
C MET A 1 -9.54 -11.71 18.24
N LEU A 2 -9.21 -11.20 17.04
CA LEU A 2 -9.47 -9.80 16.68
C LEU A 2 -10.99 -9.54 16.72
N LYS A 3 -11.40 -8.35 17.18
CA LYS A 3 -12.82 -7.96 17.25
C LYS A 3 -13.42 -7.52 15.92
N ARG A 4 -12.56 -7.09 14.99
CA ARG A 4 -12.91 -6.64 13.63
C ARG A 4 -11.88 -7.20 12.68
N ARG A 5 -12.30 -7.61 11.48
CA ARG A 5 -11.36 -8.00 10.42
C ARG A 5 -10.86 -6.74 9.72
N ALA A 6 -9.92 -6.06 10.34
CA ALA A 6 -9.30 -4.86 9.77
C ALA A 6 -7.84 -4.79 10.19
N PHE A 7 -7.03 -4.09 9.41
CA PHE A 7 -5.69 -3.69 9.81
C PHE A 7 -5.37 -2.32 9.24
N SER A 8 -4.50 -1.55 9.88
CA SER A 8 -3.94 -0.35 9.27
C SER A 8 -2.43 -0.41 9.19
N PHE A 9 -1.87 0.33 8.24
CA PHE A 9 -0.44 0.45 8.04
C PHE A 9 -0.05 1.92 8.02
N VAL A 10 1.07 2.21 8.68
CA VAL A 10 1.74 3.50 8.66
C VAL A 10 3.24 3.28 8.65
N SER A 11 3.96 4.11 7.92
CA SER A 11 5.41 4.07 7.88
C SER A 11 6.03 5.41 8.25
N GLY A 12 7.27 5.35 8.70
CA GLY A 12 8.20 6.47 8.72
C GLY A 12 9.32 6.21 7.71
N GLU A 13 10.41 6.94 7.82
CA GLU A 13 11.56 6.78 6.92
C GLU A 13 12.22 5.39 7.06
N THR A 14 12.30 4.87 8.29
CA THR A 14 13.04 3.63 8.61
C THR A 14 12.22 2.60 9.36
N LYS A 15 10.97 2.92 9.72
CA LYS A 15 10.09 2.08 10.55
C LYS A 15 8.76 1.90 9.87
N GLY A 16 8.13 0.74 10.07
CA GLY A 16 6.73 0.52 9.72
C GLY A 16 5.98 -0.05 10.91
N GLU A 17 4.68 0.16 10.95
CA GLU A 17 3.83 -0.38 11.99
C GLU A 17 2.50 -0.84 11.42
N ILE A 18 2.10 -2.07 11.76
CA ILE A 18 0.76 -2.59 11.49
C ILE A 18 -0.07 -2.48 12.76
N HIS A 19 -1.30 -2.04 12.61
CA HIS A 19 -2.31 -2.14 13.65
C HIS A 19 -3.29 -3.25 13.30
N LEU A 20 -3.57 -4.17 14.22
CA LEU A 20 -4.53 -5.24 13.99
C LEU A 20 -5.86 -4.99 14.68
N GLY A 21 -6.93 -5.19 13.92
CA GLY A 21 -8.32 -5.01 14.35
C GLY A 21 -8.84 -3.58 14.23
N GLY A 22 -8.09 -2.67 13.61
CA GLY A 22 -8.40 -1.25 13.60
C GLY A 22 -7.16 -0.38 13.42
N TYR A 23 -7.19 0.83 13.99
CA TYR A 23 -6.03 1.73 14.07
C TYR A 23 -5.87 2.31 15.49
N ASP A 24 -4.68 2.78 15.84
CA ASP A 24 -4.46 3.60 17.03
C ASP A 24 -4.89 5.05 16.73
N PRO A 25 -5.90 5.60 17.43
CA PRO A 25 -6.35 6.98 17.20
C PRO A 25 -5.26 8.03 17.38
N ALA A 26 -4.24 7.75 18.20
CA ALA A 26 -3.12 8.66 18.40
C ALA A 26 -2.19 8.73 17.17
N ALA A 27 -2.27 7.78 16.24
CA ALA A 27 -1.44 7.71 15.05
C ALA A 27 -1.85 8.68 13.94
N ILE A 28 -3.03 9.31 14.07
CA ILE A 28 -3.53 10.28 13.11
C ILE A 28 -3.93 11.60 13.76
N GLU A 29 -4.01 12.65 12.93
CA GLU A 29 -4.62 13.92 13.26
C GLU A 29 -5.92 14.10 12.47
N GLY A 30 -6.95 14.63 13.14
CA GLY A 30 -8.26 14.88 12.53
C GLY A 30 -9.04 13.60 12.23
N ASP A 31 -9.89 13.69 11.20
CA ASP A 31 -10.87 12.65 10.87
C ASP A 31 -10.30 11.65 9.85
N MET A 32 -10.68 10.37 10.00
CA MET A 32 -10.40 9.33 9.01
C MET A 32 -11.30 9.52 7.79
N PHE A 33 -10.70 9.69 6.61
CA PHE A 33 -11.44 9.62 5.34
C PHE A 33 -11.72 8.17 4.98
N MET A 34 -12.97 7.83 4.70
CA MET A 34 -13.34 6.47 4.30
C MET A 34 -13.75 6.47 2.82
N THR A 35 -13.36 5.44 2.07
CA THR A 35 -13.74 5.24 0.67
C THR A 35 -13.87 3.75 0.38
N PRO A 36 -14.80 3.31 -0.49
CA PRO A 36 -14.83 1.92 -0.89
C PRO A 36 -13.58 1.57 -1.71
N CYS A 37 -13.11 0.34 -1.55
CA CYS A 37 -12.21 -0.31 -2.50
C CYS A 37 -13.00 -0.68 -3.76
N ILE A 38 -12.39 -0.52 -4.93
CA ILE A 38 -13.01 -0.83 -6.23
C ILE A 38 -12.55 -2.18 -6.82
N SER A 39 -11.78 -2.95 -6.05
CA SER A 39 -11.23 -4.25 -6.45
C SER A 39 -11.36 -5.25 -5.30
N THR A 40 -11.50 -6.53 -5.66
CA THR A 40 -11.43 -7.66 -4.72
C THR A 40 -10.07 -8.38 -4.80
N HIS A 41 -9.22 -8.00 -5.75
CA HIS A 41 -7.91 -8.63 -6.00
C HIS A 41 -6.75 -7.83 -5.44
N ASP A 42 -6.96 -6.52 -5.25
CA ASP A 42 -6.02 -5.55 -4.73
C ASP A 42 -6.78 -4.48 -3.93
N TYR A 43 -6.06 -3.57 -3.28
CA TYR A 43 -6.65 -2.48 -2.51
C TYR A 43 -6.68 -1.17 -3.30
N SER A 44 -7.34 -1.21 -4.47
CA SER A 44 -7.56 -0.04 -5.33
C SER A 44 -8.60 0.93 -4.79
N VAL A 45 -8.30 2.23 -4.83
CA VAL A 45 -9.27 3.32 -4.69
C VAL A 45 -9.44 4.09 -6.01
N VAL A 46 -10.46 4.96 -6.06
CA VAL A 46 -10.72 5.83 -7.22
C VAL A 46 -9.86 7.09 -7.19
N ALA A 47 -8.80 7.15 -8.00
CA ALA A 47 -8.04 8.39 -8.22
C ALA A 47 -8.70 9.23 -9.32
N MET A 48 -9.30 10.36 -8.95
CA MET A 48 -9.98 11.28 -9.87
C MET A 48 -9.01 12.27 -10.52
N SER A 49 -7.91 12.61 -9.86
CA SER A 49 -6.84 13.42 -10.44
C SER A 49 -5.53 13.17 -9.72
N LEU A 50 -4.43 13.41 -10.42
CA LEU A 50 -3.10 13.55 -9.84
C LEU A 50 -2.50 14.84 -10.38
N LYS A 51 -2.03 15.72 -9.49
CA LYS A 51 -1.37 16.97 -9.86
C LYS A 51 0.05 17.02 -9.34
N TYR A 52 0.89 17.80 -10.01
CA TYR A 52 2.21 18.22 -9.55
C TYR A 52 2.22 19.75 -9.49
N GLY A 53 2.26 20.31 -8.27
CA GLY A 53 1.92 21.71 -8.03
C GLY A 53 0.52 22.02 -8.59
N SER A 54 0.46 22.98 -9.53
CA SER A 54 -0.78 23.32 -10.25
C SER A 54 -1.02 22.52 -11.54
N THR A 55 -0.09 21.64 -11.94
CA THR A 55 -0.16 20.91 -13.21
C THR A 55 -0.94 19.61 -13.04
N ASP A 56 -2.11 19.50 -13.69
CA ASP A 56 -2.83 18.23 -13.80
C ASP A 56 -2.04 17.22 -14.64
N LEU A 57 -1.76 16.03 -14.09
CA LEU A 57 -1.07 14.94 -14.77
C LEU A 57 -2.06 13.93 -15.36
N ILE A 58 -3.21 13.73 -14.70
CA ILE A 58 -4.31 12.90 -15.20
C ILE A 58 -5.35 13.81 -15.84
N LYS A 59 -5.36 13.84 -17.19
CA LYS A 59 -6.30 14.63 -17.98
C LYS A 59 -7.18 13.70 -18.81
N PHE A 60 -8.43 13.49 -18.41
CA PHE A 60 -9.35 12.63 -19.14
C PHE A 60 -9.76 13.25 -20.48
N LYS A 61 -9.91 12.43 -21.53
CA LYS A 61 -10.48 12.91 -22.79
C LYS A 61 -11.96 13.30 -22.59
N PRO A 62 -12.48 14.31 -23.32
CA PRO A 62 -13.90 14.69 -23.25
C PRO A 62 -14.88 13.56 -23.58
N SER A 63 -14.44 12.56 -24.34
CA SER A 63 -15.23 11.36 -24.68
C SER A 63 -15.44 10.40 -23.51
N VAL A 64 -14.65 10.51 -22.43
CA VAL A 64 -14.81 9.67 -21.24
C VAL A 64 -15.98 10.20 -20.42
N ALA A 65 -17.01 9.37 -20.25
CA ALA A 65 -18.17 9.71 -19.43
C ALA A 65 -17.75 10.10 -18.01
N LYS A 66 -18.39 11.13 -17.43
CA LYS A 66 -18.01 11.68 -16.11
C LYS A 66 -17.89 10.63 -15.00
N GLY A 67 -18.80 9.65 -14.96
CA GLY A 67 -18.75 8.55 -13.98
C GLY A 67 -17.59 7.55 -14.17
N ALA A 68 -16.86 7.63 -15.29
CA ALA A 68 -15.71 6.79 -15.61
C ALA A 68 -14.37 7.57 -15.58
N GLN A 69 -14.41 8.85 -15.19
CA GLN A 69 -13.22 9.72 -15.06
C GLN A 69 -12.50 9.46 -13.73
N TYR A 70 -11.90 8.28 -13.63
CA TYR A 70 -10.97 7.90 -12.57
C TYR A 70 -9.91 6.94 -13.11
N VAL A 71 -8.80 6.81 -12.41
CA VAL A 71 -7.78 5.78 -12.62
C VAL A 71 -7.71 4.94 -11.33
N PRO A 72 -7.65 3.59 -11.39
CA PRO A 72 -7.43 2.79 -10.19
C PRO A 72 -6.09 3.15 -9.56
N ALA A 73 -6.07 3.36 -8.24
CA ALA A 73 -4.85 3.62 -7.48
C ALA A 73 -4.71 2.57 -6.38
N ILE A 74 -3.74 1.67 -6.53
CA ILE A 74 -3.49 0.58 -5.57
C ILE A 74 -2.72 1.16 -4.39
N MET A 75 -3.25 0.99 -3.18
CA MET A 75 -2.53 1.29 -1.94
C MET A 75 -1.54 0.17 -1.67
N ASP A 76 -0.27 0.36 -2.03
CA ASP A 76 0.69 -0.72 -2.23
C ASP A 76 1.96 -0.56 -1.38
N SER A 77 2.00 -1.19 -0.20
CA SER A 77 3.18 -1.21 0.67
C SER A 77 4.35 -2.04 0.13
N GLY A 78 4.14 -2.82 -0.94
CA GLY A 78 5.19 -3.50 -1.69
C GLY A 78 5.95 -2.57 -2.65
N THR A 79 5.44 -1.35 -2.85
CA THR A 79 6.01 -0.32 -3.70
C THR A 79 6.51 0.86 -2.86
N SER A 80 7.75 1.30 -3.06
CA SER A 80 8.29 2.44 -2.29
C SER A 80 7.83 3.81 -2.84
N CYS A 81 7.64 3.91 -4.16
CA CYS A 81 7.49 5.18 -4.88
C CYS A 81 6.07 5.44 -5.37
N LEU A 82 5.79 6.68 -5.76
CA LEU A 82 4.59 6.96 -6.55
C LEU A 82 4.83 6.45 -7.97
N VAL A 83 4.06 5.47 -8.43
CA VAL A 83 4.19 4.90 -9.77
C VAL A 83 3.01 5.34 -10.61
N MET A 84 3.28 5.92 -11.79
CA MET A 84 2.23 6.43 -12.67
C MET A 84 2.39 5.98 -14.13
N PRO A 85 1.28 5.89 -14.89
CA PRO A 85 1.32 5.47 -16.29
C PRO A 85 2.18 6.40 -17.15
N ASP A 86 2.94 5.80 -18.06
CA ASP A 86 3.56 6.50 -19.18
C ASP A 86 2.83 6.18 -20.49
N SER A 87 1.51 6.35 -20.47
CA SER A 87 0.64 6.11 -21.62
C SER A 87 -0.65 6.91 -21.49
N ASP A 88 -1.45 6.93 -22.55
CA ASP A 88 -2.78 7.53 -22.54
C ASP A 88 -3.87 6.58 -22.00
N LEU A 89 -3.47 5.45 -21.40
CA LEU A 89 -4.34 4.40 -20.86
C LEU A 89 -5.36 3.88 -21.90
N GLY A 90 -4.89 3.60 -23.11
CA GLY A 90 -5.75 3.08 -24.19
C GLY A 90 -6.75 4.11 -24.69
N GLY A 91 -6.33 5.38 -24.74
CA GLY A 91 -7.17 6.49 -25.18
C GLY A 91 -8.04 7.12 -24.09
N LYS A 92 -7.90 6.74 -22.82
CA LYS A 92 -8.66 7.34 -21.71
C LYS A 92 -8.16 8.74 -21.35
N LEU A 93 -6.86 8.97 -21.41
CA LEU A 93 -6.21 10.24 -21.08
C LEU A 93 -5.80 11.00 -22.34
N THR A 94 -5.71 12.33 -22.28
CA THR A 94 -5.22 13.13 -23.41
C THR A 94 -3.71 13.03 -23.61
N VAL A 95 -2.97 12.74 -22.53
CA VAL A 95 -1.51 12.72 -22.49
C VAL A 95 -1.04 11.73 -21.42
N SER A 96 0.19 11.24 -21.55
CA SER A 96 0.87 10.43 -20.54
C SER A 96 1.12 11.24 -19.25
N PRO A 97 0.65 10.76 -18.07
CA PRO A 97 0.97 11.38 -16.78
C PRO A 97 2.47 11.47 -16.51
N PHE A 98 3.21 10.36 -16.67
CA PHE A 98 4.64 10.33 -16.38
C PHE A 98 5.43 11.25 -17.32
N SER A 99 5.13 11.25 -18.63
CA SER A 99 5.79 12.15 -19.58
C SER A 99 5.47 13.62 -19.30
N THR A 100 4.24 13.94 -18.89
CA THR A 100 3.85 15.31 -18.51
C THR A 100 4.65 15.77 -17.28
N TRP A 101 4.75 14.92 -16.26
CA TRP A 101 5.55 15.22 -15.07
C TRP A 101 7.02 15.38 -15.41
N LYS A 102 7.60 14.45 -16.19
CA LYS A 102 8.98 14.54 -16.68
C LYS A 102 9.27 15.87 -17.38
N SER A 103 8.36 16.35 -18.23
CA SER A 103 8.49 17.65 -18.88
C SER A 103 8.41 18.83 -17.90
N ALA A 104 7.66 18.69 -16.81
CA ALA A 104 7.52 19.73 -15.79
C ALA A 104 8.75 19.83 -14.86
N VAL A 105 9.42 18.71 -14.56
CA VAL A 105 10.55 18.67 -13.63
C VAL A 105 11.93 18.76 -14.30
N GLY A 106 12.00 18.56 -15.62
CA GLY A 106 13.25 18.52 -16.37
C GLY A 106 14.03 17.23 -16.12
N ASN A 107 14.79 17.19 -15.03
CA ASN A 107 15.52 16.01 -14.59
C ASN A 107 14.69 15.22 -13.56
N VAL A 108 14.36 13.97 -13.88
CA VAL A 108 13.52 13.14 -13.00
C VAL A 108 14.24 12.69 -11.73
N ASP A 109 15.56 12.49 -11.77
CA ASP A 109 16.33 12.05 -10.60
C ASP A 109 16.64 13.25 -9.67
N ALA A 110 16.87 14.42 -10.27
CA ALA A 110 17.10 15.69 -9.57
C ALA A 110 16.17 16.79 -10.10
N PRO A 111 14.88 16.80 -9.71
CA PRO A 111 13.88 17.76 -10.15
C PRO A 111 14.33 19.21 -10.00
N GLU A 112 14.17 20.00 -11.06
CA GLU A 112 14.48 21.44 -11.06
C GLU A 112 13.48 22.24 -10.23
N THR A 113 12.30 21.67 -9.98
CA THR A 113 11.21 22.25 -9.19
C THR A 113 10.88 21.35 -7.99
N GLN A 114 10.44 21.99 -6.90
CA GLN A 114 10.20 21.32 -5.60
C GLN A 114 8.73 21.35 -5.18
N GLU A 115 7.83 20.93 -6.08
CA GLU A 115 6.39 20.96 -5.83
C GLU A 115 5.87 19.70 -5.12
N SER A 116 4.74 19.83 -4.42
CA SER A 116 3.99 18.70 -3.90
C SER A 116 3.21 17.98 -5.01
N PHE A 117 2.93 16.70 -4.80
CA PHE A 117 1.87 16.01 -5.54
C PHE A 117 0.55 16.15 -4.80
N PHE A 118 -0.55 16.23 -5.55
CA PHE A 118 -1.90 16.25 -5.01
C PHE A 118 -2.72 15.14 -5.66
N LEU A 119 -3.05 14.11 -4.89
CA LEU A 119 -3.85 12.97 -5.33
C LEU A 119 -5.29 13.16 -4.85
N ASN A 120 -6.23 13.27 -5.78
CA ASN A 120 -7.66 13.31 -5.44
C ASN A 120 -8.22 11.89 -5.41
N ILE A 121 -8.61 11.43 -4.23
CA ILE A 121 -9.24 10.12 -4.01
C ILE A 121 -10.70 10.35 -3.65
N ALA A 122 -11.61 9.85 -4.50
CA ALA A 122 -13.05 9.94 -4.31
C ALA A 122 -13.56 11.35 -3.91
N GLY A 123 -12.96 12.40 -4.47
CA GLY A 123 -13.33 13.80 -4.23
C GLY A 123 -12.52 14.52 -3.15
N ARG A 124 -11.75 13.80 -2.30
CA ARG A 124 -10.85 14.42 -1.31
C ARG A 124 -9.43 14.49 -1.84
N GLU A 125 -8.80 15.66 -1.72
CA GLU A 125 -7.41 15.88 -2.14
C GLU A 125 -6.43 15.53 -1.00
N PHE A 126 -5.39 14.78 -1.32
CA PHE A 126 -4.32 14.35 -0.42
C PHE A 126 -2.98 14.84 -0.96
N GLU A 127 -2.27 15.62 -0.16
CA GLU A 127 -0.95 16.16 -0.50
C GLU A 127 0.15 15.13 -0.17
N ILE A 128 1.10 14.96 -1.10
CA ILE A 128 2.38 14.29 -0.88
C ILE A 128 3.47 15.37 -1.06
N PRO A 129 3.99 15.94 0.04
CA PRO A 129 4.96 17.02 -0.01
C PRO A 129 6.28 16.64 -0.68
N TYR A 130 7.00 17.63 -1.24
CA TYR A 130 8.33 17.45 -1.86
C TYR A 130 9.27 16.58 -1.03
N HIS A 131 9.46 16.94 0.24
CA HIS A 131 10.38 16.24 1.15
C HIS A 131 9.96 14.79 1.48
N ILE A 132 8.75 14.37 1.12
CA ILE A 132 8.28 12.99 1.33
C ILE A 132 8.56 12.12 0.11
N TRP A 133 8.41 12.67 -1.10
CA TRP A 133 8.64 11.92 -2.34
C TRP A 133 10.05 12.09 -2.90
N TYR A 134 10.79 13.13 -2.50
CA TYR A 134 12.21 13.27 -2.77
C TYR A 134 13.02 12.69 -1.61
N LEU A 135 13.79 11.63 -1.87
CA LEU A 135 14.58 10.94 -0.86
C LEU A 135 15.93 11.64 -0.70
N SER A 136 16.10 12.41 0.36
CA SER A 136 17.33 13.17 0.62
C SER A 136 18.55 12.27 0.84
N ASP A 137 18.36 11.11 1.47
CA ASP A 137 19.44 10.18 1.80
C ASP A 137 20.13 9.59 0.56
N THR A 138 19.33 9.31 -0.47
CA THR A 138 19.80 8.77 -1.75
C THR A 138 19.89 9.83 -2.85
N ASN A 139 19.49 11.07 -2.54
CA ASN A 139 19.44 12.20 -3.46
C ASN A 139 18.70 11.86 -4.77
N GLN A 140 17.55 11.20 -4.63
CA GLN A 140 16.76 10.69 -5.76
C GLN A 140 15.26 10.94 -5.56
N SER A 141 14.54 11.22 -6.65
CA SER A 141 13.08 11.19 -6.61
C SER A 141 12.54 9.75 -6.45
N CYS A 142 11.47 9.61 -5.68
CA CYS A 142 10.71 8.38 -5.55
C CYS A 142 9.41 8.49 -6.36
N VAL A 143 9.58 8.71 -7.66
CA VAL A 143 8.51 8.72 -8.65
C VAL A 143 8.95 7.87 -9.83
N GLN A 144 8.13 6.89 -10.21
CA GLN A 144 8.51 5.89 -11.20
C GLN A 144 7.47 5.77 -12.31
N LYS A 145 7.95 5.34 -13.47
CA LYS A 145 7.11 4.95 -14.59
C LYS A 145 6.52 3.57 -14.32
N ALA A 146 5.20 3.44 -14.50
CA ALA A 146 4.54 2.15 -14.42
C ALA A 146 5.00 1.18 -15.51
N PRO A 147 5.02 -0.14 -15.23
CA PRO A 147 5.27 -1.15 -16.25
C PRO A 147 4.34 -0.99 -17.46
N PRO A 148 4.80 -1.29 -18.70
CA PRO A 148 3.96 -1.22 -19.88
C PRO A 148 2.66 -2.03 -19.71
N GLY A 149 1.53 -1.41 -20.00
CA GLY A 149 0.21 -2.04 -19.90
C GLY A 149 -0.44 -1.98 -18.51
N PHE A 150 0.26 -1.48 -17.47
CA PHE A 150 -0.37 -1.27 -16.16
C PHE A 150 -1.41 -0.13 -16.23
N PRO A 151 -2.69 -0.38 -15.87
CA PRO A 151 -3.78 0.54 -16.14
C PRO A 151 -4.06 1.56 -15.02
N GLY A 152 -3.14 1.76 -14.08
CA GLY A 152 -3.40 2.43 -12.81
C GLY A 152 -2.23 3.23 -12.24
N LEU A 153 -2.39 3.67 -10.99
CA LEU A 153 -1.33 4.16 -10.12
C LEU A 153 -0.94 3.08 -9.11
N LEU A 154 0.34 3.02 -8.72
CA LEU A 154 0.76 2.40 -7.46
C LEU A 154 1.09 3.51 -6.49
N VAL A 155 0.42 3.50 -5.34
CA VAL A 155 0.56 4.50 -4.29
C VAL A 155 1.36 3.86 -3.17
N GLY A 156 2.68 4.06 -3.25
CA GLY A 156 3.66 3.43 -2.38
C GLY A 156 3.95 4.15 -1.07
N ASP A 157 5.09 3.84 -0.48
CA ASP A 157 5.56 4.36 0.82
C ASP A 157 5.58 5.88 0.93
N VAL A 158 5.83 6.59 -0.16
CA VAL A 158 5.71 8.06 -0.19
C VAL A 158 4.35 8.53 0.34
N PHE A 159 3.29 7.74 0.17
CA PHE A 159 1.98 8.05 0.73
C PHE A 159 1.83 7.53 2.17
N PHE A 160 2.26 6.29 2.46
CA PHE A 160 2.18 5.70 3.80
C PHE A 160 3.04 6.41 4.86
N ARG A 161 4.07 7.16 4.43
CA ARG A 161 4.87 8.06 5.29
C ARG A 161 4.10 9.29 5.76
N ARG A 162 3.10 9.72 4.98
CA ARG A 162 2.29 10.91 5.29
C ARG A 162 0.92 10.56 5.85
N TYR A 163 0.39 9.39 5.51
CA TYR A 163 -0.95 8.95 5.89
C TYR A 163 -0.92 7.54 6.46
N LEU A 164 -1.67 7.33 7.54
CA LEU A 164 -2.06 5.99 7.96
C LEU A 164 -3.20 5.52 7.06
N VAL A 165 -3.08 4.28 6.56
CA VAL A 165 -4.09 3.67 5.70
C VAL A 165 -4.69 2.46 6.41
N LEU A 166 -5.99 2.49 6.63
CA LEU A 166 -6.80 1.41 7.18
C LEU A 166 -7.40 0.57 6.05
N PHE A 167 -7.30 -0.75 6.18
CA PHE A 167 -7.89 -1.76 5.31
C PHE A 167 -8.94 -2.52 6.12
N ASP A 168 -10.21 -2.18 5.92
CA ASP A 168 -11.34 -2.76 6.64
C ASP A 168 -12.00 -3.85 5.79
N LEU A 169 -11.81 -5.09 6.22
CA LEU A 169 -12.22 -6.32 5.55
C LEU A 169 -13.40 -7.00 6.27
N GLU A 170 -14.10 -6.29 7.15
CA GLU A 170 -15.21 -6.84 7.95
C GLU A 170 -16.30 -7.48 7.08
N ARG A 171 -16.50 -6.95 5.87
CA ARG A 171 -17.47 -7.42 4.87
C ARG A 171 -16.80 -8.00 3.63
N TYR A 172 -15.56 -8.49 3.74
CA TYR A 172 -14.89 -9.15 2.62
C TYR A 172 -15.54 -10.53 2.34
N PRO A 173 -15.75 -10.91 1.06
CA PRO A 173 -15.33 -10.22 -0.17
C PRO A 173 -16.32 -9.21 -0.74
N GLU A 174 -17.49 -9.03 -0.13
CA GLU A 174 -18.54 -8.14 -0.66
C GLU A 174 -18.14 -6.67 -0.68
N GLU A 175 -17.40 -6.21 0.32
CA GLU A 175 -16.94 -4.85 0.45
C GLU A 175 -15.63 -4.79 1.25
N VAL A 176 -14.66 -4.07 0.70
CA VAL A 176 -13.48 -3.60 1.43
C VAL A 176 -13.57 -2.08 1.51
N VAL A 177 -13.32 -1.52 2.69
CA VAL A 177 -13.30 -0.07 2.89
C VAL A 177 -11.88 0.36 3.24
N ILE A 178 -11.40 1.38 2.52
CA ILE A 178 -10.11 2.00 2.78
C ILE A 178 -10.32 3.25 3.62
N GLY A 179 -9.65 3.33 4.75
CA GLY A 179 -9.56 4.53 5.58
C GLY A 179 -8.22 5.23 5.34
N ILE A 180 -8.20 6.55 5.29
CA ILE A 180 -6.98 7.35 5.13
C ILE A 180 -7.02 8.49 6.16
N GLY A 181 -6.06 8.49 7.08
CA GLY A 181 -5.91 9.51 8.12
C GLY A 181 -4.54 10.17 8.04
N LEU A 182 -4.48 11.48 8.27
CA LEU A 182 -3.22 12.23 8.27
C LEU A 182 -2.33 11.73 9.40
N HIS A 183 -1.13 11.25 9.10
CA HIS A 183 -0.24 10.72 10.13
C HIS A 183 0.16 11.83 11.12
N ASN A 184 0.00 11.54 12.42
CA ASN A 184 0.46 12.40 13.49
C ASN A 184 1.99 12.29 13.62
N PRO A 185 2.78 13.33 13.32
CA PRO A 185 4.24 13.28 13.37
C PRO A 185 4.79 13.10 14.80
N SER A 186 3.97 13.35 15.83
CA SER A 186 4.34 13.10 17.23
C SER A 186 4.10 11.64 17.66
N TYR A 187 3.45 10.83 16.82
CA TYR A 187 3.22 9.43 17.09
C TYR A 187 4.51 8.62 17.00
N SER A 188 4.82 7.90 18.07
CA SER A 188 6.02 7.07 18.12
C SER A 188 5.75 5.68 17.56
N LEU A 189 6.26 5.42 16.36
CA LEU A 189 6.29 4.08 15.74
C LEU A 189 7.14 3.11 16.58
N LEU A 190 6.63 1.90 16.74
CA LEU A 190 7.30 0.80 17.45
C LEU A 190 8.65 0.47 16.82
N ARG A 191 9.58 0.01 17.66
CA ARG A 191 10.89 -0.50 17.23
C ARG A 191 10.79 -2.00 16.96
N TYR A 192 11.58 -2.48 16.00
CA TYR A 192 11.61 -3.89 15.62
C TYR A 192 12.16 -4.77 16.76
N TYR A 193 11.68 -6.01 16.84
CA TYR A 193 12.02 -6.97 17.89
C TYR A 193 13.53 -7.17 18.03
N GLY A 194 14.12 -6.65 19.12
CA GLY A 194 15.56 -6.67 19.40
C GLY A 194 15.99 -5.65 20.44
N GLU A 195 15.21 -4.57 20.57
CA GLU A 195 15.30 -3.63 21.69
C GLU A 195 14.18 -4.00 22.69
N SER A 196 14.53 -4.24 23.96
CA SER A 196 13.63 -4.73 25.03
C SER A 196 12.49 -3.77 25.40
N GLU A 197 11.61 -3.44 24.46
CA GLU A 197 10.41 -2.65 24.72
C GLU A 197 9.19 -3.56 24.79
N VAL A 198 8.51 -3.54 25.93
CA VAL A 198 7.17 -4.12 26.08
C VAL A 198 6.25 -3.33 25.16
N ILE A 199 5.71 -3.96 24.12
CA ILE A 199 4.71 -3.33 23.24
C ILE A 199 3.49 -2.98 24.11
N PRO A 200 3.17 -1.69 24.30
CA PRO A 200 2.03 -1.30 25.11
C PRO A 200 0.76 -1.77 24.43
N LYS A 201 -0.05 -2.58 25.11
CA LYS A 201 -1.40 -2.89 24.64
C LYS A 201 -2.22 -1.60 24.64
N LEU A 202 -2.96 -1.36 23.55
CA LEU A 202 -3.89 -0.25 23.48
C LEU A 202 -5.03 -0.49 24.47
N SER A 203 -5.19 0.40 25.45
CA SER A 203 -6.29 0.32 26.42
C SER A 203 -7.60 0.70 25.74
N ALA A 204 -8.59 -0.17 25.89
CA ALA A 204 -9.96 0.05 25.42
C ALA A 204 -10.67 1.20 26.19
N ASP A 205 -10.10 1.71 27.27
CA ASP A 205 -10.73 2.75 28.11
C ASP A 205 -10.47 4.18 27.61
N LYS A 206 -9.61 4.36 26.60
CA LYS A 206 -9.34 5.65 25.93
C LYS A 206 -10.15 5.81 24.64
N VAL A 207 -11.42 5.40 24.64
CA VAL A 207 -12.31 5.56 23.47
C VAL A 207 -12.66 7.04 23.32
N GLN A 208 -11.83 7.75 22.58
CA GLN A 208 -12.22 9.01 21.95
C GLN A 208 -13.20 8.67 20.83
N SER A 209 -14.22 9.51 20.61
CA SER A 209 -15.10 9.37 19.44
C SER A 209 -14.26 9.41 18.18
N LEU A 210 -14.26 8.31 17.43
CA LEU A 210 -13.51 8.21 16.17
C LEU A 210 -14.34 8.88 15.09
N ASN A 211 -13.93 10.08 14.70
CA ASN A 211 -14.58 10.82 13.64
C ASN A 211 -14.19 10.25 12.29
N ILE A 212 -15.18 10.05 11.44
CA ILE A 212 -15.00 9.60 10.06
C ILE A 212 -15.70 10.54 9.10
N THR A 213 -15.18 10.60 7.89
CA THR A 213 -15.76 11.36 6.78
C THR A 213 -15.94 10.46 5.57
N ASN A 214 -16.98 10.72 4.77
CA ASN A 214 -17.20 10.10 3.46
C ASN A 214 -17.41 8.57 3.47
N ALA A 215 -17.85 8.01 4.60
CA ALA A 215 -18.08 6.57 4.75
C ALA A 215 -19.10 6.03 3.73
N PRO A 216 -18.86 4.84 3.14
CA PRO A 216 -19.81 4.22 2.22
C PRO A 216 -21.21 4.03 2.86
N PRO A 217 -22.30 4.08 2.07
CA PRO A 217 -23.64 3.79 2.58
C PRO A 217 -23.70 2.43 3.29
N GLY A 218 -24.20 2.41 4.53
CA GLY A 218 -24.26 1.20 5.35
C GLY A 218 -23.04 0.95 6.23
N TYR A 219 -21.99 1.78 6.11
CA TYR A 219 -20.88 1.79 7.06
C TYR A 219 -21.34 2.39 8.40
N THR A 220 -21.85 1.53 9.27
CA THR A 220 -22.55 1.91 10.52
C THR A 220 -21.68 1.85 11.76
N LYS A 221 -20.45 1.34 11.65
CA LYS A 221 -19.52 1.20 12.77
C LYS A 221 -18.32 2.12 12.55
N ASN A 222 -18.06 3.03 13.49
CA ASN A 222 -16.76 3.71 13.57
C ASN A 222 -15.64 2.68 13.44
N PRO A 223 -14.53 3.00 12.75
CA PRO A 223 -13.42 2.09 12.62
C PRO A 223 -12.98 1.66 14.01
N ALA A 224 -12.63 0.38 14.19
CA ALA A 224 -12.33 -0.11 15.53
C ALA A 224 -10.97 0.44 16.01
N ILE A 225 -10.81 0.56 17.32
CA ILE A 225 -9.49 0.78 17.92
C ILE A 225 -8.69 -0.51 17.75
N ALA A 226 -7.45 -0.37 17.31
CA ALA A 226 -6.55 -1.50 17.16
C ALA A 226 -6.38 -2.24 18.49
N SER A 227 -6.40 -3.57 18.41
CA SER A 227 -6.17 -4.44 19.57
C SER A 227 -4.71 -4.81 19.74
N ASP A 228 -3.91 -4.66 18.68
CA ASP A 228 -2.49 -4.99 18.68
C ASP A 228 -1.73 -4.06 17.72
N ARG A 229 -0.45 -3.87 18.00
CA ARG A 229 0.48 -3.07 17.20
C ARG A 229 1.73 -3.91 16.94
N ILE A 230 2.09 -4.07 15.67
CA ILE A 230 3.18 -4.94 15.25
C ILE A 230 4.23 -4.09 14.53
N PRO A 231 5.48 -4.04 15.02
CA PRO A 231 6.54 -3.36 14.31
C PRO A 231 6.94 -4.14 13.07
N LEU A 232 7.19 -3.40 11.99
CA LEU A 232 7.77 -3.88 10.76
C LEU A 232 9.21 -3.38 10.64
N TYR A 233 10.09 -4.25 10.15
CA TYR A 233 11.45 -3.87 9.82
C TYR A 233 11.52 -3.47 8.35
N ASN A 234 12.01 -2.25 8.09
CA ASN A 234 12.27 -1.77 6.75
C ASN A 234 13.71 -2.14 6.33
N GLN A 235 13.85 -2.98 5.31
CA GLN A 235 15.15 -3.34 4.76
C GLN A 235 15.49 -2.44 3.57
N PHE A 236 16.61 -1.72 3.67
CA PHE A 236 17.15 -0.83 2.63
C PHE A 236 16.16 0.25 2.12
N GLN A 237 15.20 0.69 2.93
CA GLN A 237 14.18 1.67 2.54
C GLN A 237 13.32 1.23 1.33
N THR A 238 13.26 -0.08 1.03
CA THR A 238 12.54 -0.59 -0.15
C THR A 238 11.35 -1.49 0.19
N GLN A 239 11.43 -2.25 1.29
CA GLN A 239 10.41 -3.25 1.62
C GLN A 239 10.28 -3.43 3.14
N TYR A 240 9.04 -3.68 3.60
CA TYR A 240 8.75 -4.01 4.99
C TYR A 240 8.64 -5.51 5.19
N PHE A 241 9.27 -6.01 6.24
CA PHE A 241 9.28 -7.43 6.58
C PHE A 241 8.61 -7.67 7.93
N ILE A 242 7.92 -8.80 8.01
CA ILE A 242 7.29 -9.32 9.22
C ILE A 242 7.63 -10.80 9.40
N ASN A 243 7.88 -11.19 10.65
CA ASN A 243 8.00 -12.60 11.02
C ASN A 243 6.62 -13.17 11.35
N VAL A 244 6.24 -14.24 10.67
CA VAL A 244 5.00 -14.97 10.88
C VAL A 244 5.29 -16.44 11.17
N SER A 245 4.42 -17.10 11.93
CA SER A 245 4.52 -18.54 12.18
C SER A 245 3.33 -19.26 11.57
N ILE A 246 3.59 -20.27 10.73
CA ILE A 246 2.56 -20.95 9.91
C ILE A 246 2.64 -22.45 10.13
N GLY A 247 1.50 -23.13 10.05
CA GLY A 247 1.39 -24.59 10.12
C GLY A 247 1.30 -25.16 11.54
N THR A 248 1.16 -26.48 11.61
CA THR A 248 1.17 -27.27 12.85
C THR A 248 2.11 -28.48 12.66
N PRO A 249 3.28 -28.54 13.32
CA PRO A 249 3.83 -27.54 14.25
C PRO A 249 4.16 -26.21 13.54
N ARG A 250 4.22 -25.13 14.33
CA ARG A 250 4.50 -23.77 13.85
C ARG A 250 5.92 -23.68 13.30
N GLN A 251 6.04 -23.17 12.08
CA GLN A 251 7.31 -22.86 11.41
C GLN A 251 7.40 -21.35 11.17
N ASN A 252 8.58 -20.76 11.39
CA ASN A 252 8.78 -19.32 11.23
C ASN A 252 9.16 -18.97 9.80
N PHE A 253 8.56 -17.90 9.29
CA PHE A 253 8.84 -17.32 7.98
C PHE A 253 9.00 -15.82 8.14
N THR A 254 9.96 -15.24 7.42
CA THR A 254 10.04 -13.80 7.20
C THR A 254 9.39 -13.53 5.85
N VAL A 255 8.33 -12.72 5.86
CA VAL A 255 7.56 -12.39 4.65
C VAL A 255 7.56 -10.89 4.43
N ILE A 256 7.41 -10.49 3.16
CA ILE A 256 7.21 -9.09 2.78
C ILE A 256 5.77 -8.72 3.11
N PHE A 257 5.58 -7.56 3.74
CA PHE A 257 4.28 -6.97 3.93
C PHE A 257 3.90 -6.14 2.70
N ASP A 258 3.04 -6.71 1.86
CA ASP A 258 2.68 -6.18 0.55
C ASP A 258 1.14 -6.06 0.45
N THR A 259 0.65 -4.82 0.31
CA THR A 259 -0.78 -4.52 0.11
C THR A 259 -1.13 -4.31 -1.37
N GLY A 260 -0.24 -4.63 -2.30
CA GLY A 260 -0.51 -4.63 -3.74
C GLY A 260 -1.49 -5.71 -4.18
N SER A 261 -1.80 -6.69 -3.32
CA SER A 261 -2.82 -7.72 -3.58
C SER A 261 -3.49 -8.21 -2.28
N THR A 262 -4.57 -8.98 -2.43
CA THR A 262 -5.26 -9.66 -1.31
C THR A 262 -4.64 -11.03 -0.97
N VAL A 263 -3.51 -11.38 -1.60
CA VAL A 263 -2.91 -12.73 -1.56
C VAL A 263 -1.90 -12.86 -0.45
N PHE A 264 -1.99 -13.94 0.32
CA PHE A 264 -0.92 -14.39 1.21
C PHE A 264 -0.08 -15.50 0.57
N GLY A 265 1.14 -15.17 0.15
CA GLY A 265 2.07 -16.11 -0.47
C GLY A 265 3.21 -16.56 0.45
N VAL A 266 3.52 -17.86 0.44
CA VAL A 266 4.75 -18.41 1.01
C VAL A 266 5.47 -19.28 0.00
N PHE A 267 6.79 -19.14 -0.04
CA PHE A 267 7.63 -19.93 -0.93
C PHE A 267 7.96 -21.29 -0.32
N SER A 268 7.72 -22.36 -1.07
CA SER A 268 8.08 -23.73 -0.69
C SER A 268 8.68 -24.50 -1.86
N TYR A 269 9.55 -25.45 -1.56
CA TYR A 269 10.02 -26.41 -2.55
C TYR A 269 8.96 -27.46 -2.85
N LYS A 270 8.83 -27.86 -4.12
CA LYS A 270 7.85 -28.86 -4.56
C LYS A 270 7.99 -30.17 -3.81
N ASP A 271 9.20 -30.69 -3.61
CA ASP A 271 9.45 -31.95 -2.91
C ASP A 271 9.10 -31.89 -1.42
N LYS A 272 9.00 -30.67 -0.85
CA LYS A 272 8.61 -30.41 0.55
C LYS A 272 7.12 -30.22 0.74
N LEU A 273 6.34 -30.08 -0.34
CA LEU A 273 4.89 -29.99 -0.23
C LEU A 273 4.28 -31.36 0.14
N PRO A 274 3.23 -31.40 0.97
CA PRO A 274 2.38 -32.57 1.12
C PRO A 274 1.85 -33.05 -0.24
N ASP A 275 1.74 -34.36 -0.45
CA ASP A 275 1.29 -34.91 -1.74
C ASP A 275 -0.12 -34.45 -2.12
N THR A 276 -1.00 -34.25 -1.13
CA THR A 276 -2.33 -33.66 -1.32
C THR A 276 -2.28 -32.30 -2.02
N ILE A 277 -1.38 -31.41 -1.59
CA ILE A 277 -1.19 -30.08 -2.19
C ILE A 277 -0.52 -30.20 -3.58
N LYS A 278 0.45 -31.12 -3.74
CA LYS A 278 1.11 -31.34 -5.03
C LYS A 278 0.13 -31.75 -6.13
N HIS A 279 -0.91 -32.51 -5.80
CA HIS A 279 -1.93 -32.99 -6.74
C HIS A 279 -2.99 -31.94 -7.06
N GLU A 280 -3.24 -30.98 -6.17
CA GLU A 280 -4.20 -29.89 -6.36
C GLU A 280 -3.63 -28.68 -7.11
N LEU A 281 -2.30 -28.47 -7.06
CA LEU A 281 -1.66 -27.35 -7.75
C LEU A 281 -1.63 -27.59 -9.27
N PRO A 282 -2.21 -26.68 -10.09
CA PRO A 282 -2.13 -26.82 -11.53
C PRO A 282 -0.68 -26.66 -12.02
N GLY A 283 -0.33 -27.39 -13.09
CA GLY A 283 1.06 -27.61 -13.51
C GLY A 283 1.89 -26.33 -13.79
N TYR A 284 1.25 -25.18 -14.01
CA TYR A 284 1.92 -23.90 -14.29
C TYR A 284 2.50 -23.21 -13.04
N TYR A 285 2.05 -23.53 -11.82
CA TYR A 285 2.71 -23.03 -10.59
C TYR A 285 4.10 -23.63 -10.37
N PHE A 286 4.50 -24.58 -11.22
CA PHE A 286 5.81 -25.22 -11.19
C PHE A 286 6.70 -24.82 -12.39
N SER A 287 6.27 -23.88 -13.23
CA SER A 287 7.03 -23.51 -14.43
C SER A 287 7.94 -22.29 -14.19
N GLN A 288 9.18 -22.58 -13.81
CA GLN A 288 10.44 -22.16 -14.44
C GLN A 288 11.56 -22.26 -13.42
N ASN A 289 12.62 -22.97 -13.79
CA ASN A 289 13.83 -23.07 -12.98
C ASN A 289 14.53 -21.70 -13.05
N LEU A 290 14.26 -20.81 -12.09
CA LEU A 290 14.81 -19.44 -12.01
C LEU A 290 16.35 -19.40 -11.93
N ARG A 291 17.04 -20.55 -11.92
CA ARG A 291 18.50 -20.67 -11.99
C ARG A 291 19.12 -20.19 -13.31
N THR A 292 18.35 -20.06 -14.40
CA THR A 292 18.89 -19.65 -15.71
C THR A 292 18.81 -18.14 -15.98
N LEU A 293 18.25 -17.35 -15.06
CA LEU A 293 18.34 -15.89 -15.11
C LEU A 293 19.61 -15.44 -14.37
N PRO A 294 20.34 -14.41 -14.85
CA PRO A 294 21.58 -13.96 -14.22
C PRO A 294 21.36 -13.65 -12.74
N GLN A 295 22.09 -14.38 -11.88
CA GLN A 295 21.96 -14.37 -10.42
C GLN A 295 22.34 -13.01 -9.81
N ALA A 296 21.38 -12.33 -9.19
CA ALA A 296 21.67 -11.60 -7.97
C ALA A 296 21.33 -12.53 -6.79
N ALA A 297 22.29 -12.71 -5.89
CA ALA A 297 22.34 -13.81 -4.94
C ALA A 297 21.18 -13.86 -3.94
N ALA A 298 20.25 -14.80 -4.14
CA ALA A 298 19.51 -15.50 -3.08
C ALA A 298 18.88 -16.77 -3.70
N GLY A 299 19.21 -17.94 -3.15
CA GLY A 299 18.89 -19.23 -3.76
C GLY A 299 17.45 -19.69 -3.54
N GLY A 300 16.78 -20.10 -4.63
CA GLY A 300 15.70 -21.09 -4.61
C GLY A 300 14.54 -20.80 -5.57
N PRO A 301 14.03 -21.80 -6.33
CA PRO A 301 12.80 -21.65 -7.11
C PRO A 301 11.55 -21.60 -6.21
N VAL A 302 10.55 -20.86 -6.68
CA VAL A 302 9.49 -20.19 -5.91
C VAL A 302 8.12 -20.81 -6.26
N VAL A 303 7.33 -21.19 -5.25
CA VAL A 303 5.89 -21.47 -5.39
C VAL A 303 5.14 -20.39 -4.64
N MET A 304 4.27 -19.63 -5.30
CA MET A 304 3.35 -18.69 -4.67
C MET A 304 2.06 -19.46 -4.36
N LEU A 305 1.74 -19.65 -3.08
CA LEU A 305 0.41 -20.10 -2.69
C LEU A 305 -0.50 -18.88 -2.66
N GLN A 306 -1.65 -18.94 -3.34
CA GLN A 306 -2.72 -17.96 -3.20
C GLN A 306 -3.79 -18.59 -2.31
N ALA A 307 -4.20 -17.88 -1.25
CA ALA A 307 -5.29 -18.29 -0.37
C ALA A 307 -6.62 -17.76 -0.88
#